data_AF-A0A2V2BPF0-F1
#
_entry.id   AF-A0A2V2BPF0-F1
#
_cell.length_a   1.000
_cell.length_b   1.000
_cell.length_c   1.000
_cell.angle_alpha   90.00
_cell.angle_beta   90.00
_cell.angle_gamma   90.00
#
_symmetry.space_group_name_H-M   'P 1'
#
loop_
_entity.id
_entity.type
_entity.pdbx_description
1 polymer ?
#
loop_
_entity_poly.entity_id
_entity_poly.type
_entity_poly.pdbx_seq_one_letter_code
_entity_poly.pdbx_strand_id
1 'polypeptide(L)'
;MRRVLFLGIFYPALAFSNTPGFMTPEVECLNNNTIPFISTITPANKIVEDAYIKCKPELDAWSKSREMLPEEMRESQYKEFHDFYIRMIEKRRAYGAKK
;
A
#
# COMPACT_ATOMS: atom_id res chain seq x y z
N MET A 1 -28.79 34.51 -43.73
CA MET A 1 -28.34 33.32 -42.96
C MET A 1 -27.27 33.77 -41.98
N ARG A 2 -27.60 33.91 -40.69
CA ARG A 2 -26.70 34.44 -39.66
C ARG A 2 -26.03 33.26 -38.94
N ARG A 3 -24.77 32.97 -39.24
CA ARG A 3 -24.00 31.90 -38.59
C ARG A 3 -23.55 32.40 -37.21
N VAL A 4 -24.09 31.81 -36.15
CA VAL A 4 -23.65 32.06 -34.77
C VAL A 4 -22.51 31.08 -34.49
N LEU A 5 -21.29 31.59 -34.40
CA LEU A 5 -20.11 30.84 -33.95
C LEU A 5 -20.18 30.75 -32.42
N PHE A 6 -20.62 29.61 -31.90
CA PHE A 6 -20.43 29.26 -30.50
C PHE A 6 -18.96 28.86 -30.31
N LEU A 7 -18.13 29.81 -29.86
CA LEU A 7 -16.85 29.51 -29.24
C LEU A 7 -17.14 28.86 -27.88
N GLY A 8 -17.39 27.56 -27.91
CA GLY A 8 -17.41 26.73 -26.71
C GLY A 8 -16.00 26.70 -26.13
N ILE A 9 -15.78 27.49 -25.07
CA ILE A 9 -14.61 27.32 -24.22
C ILE A 9 -14.78 25.95 -23.57
N PHE A 10 -14.10 24.94 -24.13
CA PHE A 10 -13.83 23.71 -23.41
C PHE A 10 -12.96 24.10 -22.22
N TYR A 11 -13.60 24.37 -21.09
CA TYR A 11 -12.91 24.24 -19.82
C TYR A 11 -12.43 22.80 -19.78
N PRO A 12 -11.11 22.53 -19.76
CA PRO A 12 -10.68 21.24 -19.33
C PRO A 12 -11.19 21.16 -17.90
N ALA A 13 -12.23 20.36 -17.68
CA ALA A 13 -12.51 19.85 -16.36
C ALA A 13 -11.17 19.23 -15.95
N LEU A 14 -10.45 19.91 -15.06
CA LEU A 14 -9.39 19.30 -14.31
C LEU A 14 -10.09 18.15 -13.60
N ALA A 15 -10.01 16.97 -14.20
CA ALA A 15 -10.32 15.73 -13.53
C ALA A 15 -9.31 15.69 -12.39
N PHE A 16 -9.73 16.18 -11.23
CA PHE A 16 -9.08 15.86 -9.98
C PHE A 16 -9.18 14.34 -9.91
N SER A 17 -8.13 13.64 -10.35
CA SER A 17 -7.96 12.24 -10.01
C SER A 17 -8.10 12.18 -8.50
N ASN A 18 -8.96 11.31 -7.99
CA ASN A 18 -8.97 10.93 -6.58
C ASN A 18 -7.59 10.35 -6.27
N THR A 19 -6.58 11.19 -6.03
CA THR A 19 -5.24 10.77 -5.67
C THR A 19 -5.38 10.02 -4.36
N PRO A 20 -5.19 8.69 -4.33
CA PRO A 20 -5.07 7.98 -3.07
C PRO A 20 -3.90 8.62 -2.33
N GLY A 21 -4.07 8.89 -1.03
CA GLY A 21 -3.03 9.54 -0.23
C GLY A 21 -1.67 8.88 -0.41
N PHE A 22 -0.60 9.68 -0.35
CA PHE A 22 0.82 9.32 -0.54
C PHE A 22 1.21 7.97 0.08
N MET A 23 0.89 6.87 -0.60
CA MET A 23 1.18 5.52 -0.18
C MET A 23 2.06 4.92 -1.26
N THR A 24 3.18 4.34 -0.86
CA THR A 24 4.06 3.66 -1.78
C THR A 24 3.42 2.34 -2.23
N PRO A 25 3.69 1.86 -3.45
CA PRO A 25 3.00 0.69 -4.01
C PRO A 25 3.07 -0.55 -3.11
N GLU A 26 4.20 -0.78 -2.45
CA GLU A 26 4.38 -1.91 -1.53
C GLU A 26 3.49 -1.79 -0.29
N VAL A 27 3.35 -0.58 0.27
CA VAL A 27 2.48 -0.33 1.43
C VAL A 27 1.02 -0.47 1.03
N GLU A 28 0.65 0.02 -0.16
CA GLU A 28 -0.71 -0.11 -0.68
C GLU A 28 -1.10 -1.57 -0.86
N CYS A 29 -0.25 -2.35 -1.56
CA CYS A 29 -0.51 -3.77 -1.75
C CYS A 29 -0.59 -4.52 -0.42
N LEU A 30 0.36 -4.29 0.50
CA LEU A 30 0.36 -4.96 1.80
C LEU A 30 -0.86 -4.58 2.63
N ASN A 31 -1.27 -3.31 2.63
CA ASN A 31 -2.48 -2.88 3.35
C ASN A 31 -3.73 -3.57 2.80
N ASN A 32 -3.88 -3.62 1.49
CA ASN A 32 -5.00 -4.29 0.82
C ASN A 32 -5.05 -5.80 1.12
N ASN A 33 -3.89 -6.43 1.36
CA ASN A 33 -3.78 -7.87 1.63
C ASN A 33 -3.64 -8.24 3.11
N THR A 34 -3.54 -7.28 4.03
CA THR A 34 -3.41 -7.55 5.48
C THR A 34 -4.56 -6.97 6.29
N ILE A 35 -4.98 -5.72 6.02
CA ILE A 35 -5.99 -5.01 6.83
C ILE A 35 -7.33 -5.75 6.87
N PRO A 36 -7.87 -6.25 5.73
CA PRO A 36 -9.15 -6.98 5.75
C PRO A 36 -9.13 -8.24 6.64
N PHE A 37 -7.95 -8.80 6.92
CA PHE A 37 -7.80 -10.04 7.68
C PHE A 37 -7.50 -9.82 9.16
N ILE A 38 -7.41 -8.58 9.63
CA ILE A 38 -7.11 -8.25 11.04
C ILE A 38 -8.13 -8.88 11.99
N SER A 39 -9.42 -8.91 11.68
CA SER A 39 -10.45 -9.47 12.57
C SER A 39 -10.51 -11.00 12.56
N THR A 40 -9.79 -11.67 11.64
CA THR A 40 -9.84 -13.12 11.51
C THR A 40 -9.05 -13.84 12.61
N ILE A 41 -9.30 -15.14 12.78
CA ILE A 41 -8.52 -16.00 13.68
C ILE A 41 -7.15 -16.41 13.08
N THR A 42 -6.91 -16.13 11.80
CA THR A 42 -5.67 -16.52 11.11
C THR A 42 -4.46 -15.88 11.81
N PRO A 43 -3.38 -16.62 12.11
CA PRO A 43 -2.18 -16.06 12.71
C PRO A 43 -1.64 -14.85 11.95
N ALA A 44 -1.16 -13.82 12.67
CA ALA A 44 -0.70 -12.57 12.06
C ALA A 44 0.46 -12.80 11.09
N ASN A 45 1.43 -13.64 11.46
CA ASN A 45 2.53 -14.05 10.58
C ASN A 45 2.00 -14.66 9.28
N LYS A 46 1.02 -15.57 9.34
CA LYS A 46 0.46 -16.21 8.14
C LYS A 46 -0.20 -15.19 7.20
N ILE A 47 -0.94 -14.22 7.74
CA ILE A 47 -1.54 -13.13 6.94
C ILE A 47 -0.45 -12.33 6.22
N VAL A 48 0.64 -12.02 6.91
CA VAL A 48 1.76 -11.24 6.35
C VAL A 48 2.53 -12.04 5.31
N GLU A 49 2.84 -13.31 5.55
CA GLU A 49 3.49 -14.19 4.54
C GLU A 49 2.66 -14.29 3.26
N ASP A 50 1.34 -14.54 3.39
CA ASP A 50 0.43 -14.61 2.25
C ASP A 50 0.38 -13.27 1.48
N ALA A 51 0.43 -12.14 2.19
CA ALA A 51 0.49 -10.81 1.58
C ALA A 51 1.83 -10.56 0.89
N TYR A 52 2.96 -10.97 1.48
CA TYR A 52 4.30 -10.82 0.91
C TYR A 52 4.46 -11.61 -0.40
N ILE A 53 3.86 -12.81 -0.47
CA ILE A 53 3.83 -13.60 -1.71
C ILE A 53 3.04 -12.85 -2.80
N LYS A 54 1.88 -12.30 -2.47
CA LYS A 54 1.02 -11.58 -3.42
C LYS A 54 1.63 -10.25 -3.89
N CYS A 55 2.26 -9.53 -2.97
CA CYS A 55 2.85 -8.21 -3.19
C CYS A 55 4.32 -8.29 -3.60
N LYS A 56 4.79 -9.47 -4.02
CA LYS A 56 6.17 -9.68 -4.43
C LYS A 56 6.63 -8.69 -5.51
N PRO A 57 5.84 -8.37 -6.56
CA PRO A 57 6.27 -7.40 -7.58
C PRO A 57 6.56 -6.00 -7.00
N GLU A 58 5.70 -5.51 -6.12
CA GLU A 58 5.84 -4.20 -5.47
C GLU A 58 7.01 -4.20 -4.48
N LEU A 59 7.17 -5.28 -3.71
CA LEU A 59 8.28 -5.47 -2.77
C LEU A 59 9.63 -5.58 -3.49
N ASP A 60 9.68 -6.27 -4.64
CA ASP A 60 10.88 -6.38 -5.47
C ASP A 60 11.24 -5.02 -6.07
N ALA A 61 10.25 -4.25 -6.55
CA ALA A 61 10.48 -2.88 -7.02
C ALA A 61 10.99 -1.96 -5.91
N TRP A 62 10.43 -2.09 -4.71
CA TRP A 62 10.91 -1.36 -3.52
C TRP A 62 12.33 -1.77 -3.13
N SER A 63 12.67 -3.05 -3.17
CA SER A 63 14.04 -3.55 -2.97
C SER A 63 15.01 -2.96 -4.00
N LYS A 64 14.64 -3.01 -5.28
CA LYS A 64 15.42 -2.46 -6.39
C LYS A 64 15.69 -0.96 -6.23
N SER A 65 14.71 -0.18 -5.76
CA SER A 65 14.87 1.25 -5.53
C SER A 65 15.96 1.60 -4.49
N ARG A 66 16.38 0.61 -3.70
CA ARG A 66 17.35 0.74 -2.61
C ARG A 66 18.65 -0.01 -2.87
N GLU A 67 18.90 -0.45 -4.11
CA GLU A 67 20.14 -1.17 -4.47
C GLU A 67 21.43 -0.43 -4.12
N MET A 68 21.39 0.91 -4.01
CA MET A 68 22.52 1.73 -3.58
C MET A 68 22.87 1.58 -2.09
N LEU A 69 21.95 1.07 -1.27
CA LEU A 69 22.21 0.79 0.14
C LEU A 69 23.04 -0.51 0.28
N PRO A 70 23.94 -0.59 1.26
CA PRO A 70 24.56 -1.84 1.70
C PRO A 70 23.53 -2.96 1.90
N GLU A 71 23.92 -4.17 1.53
CA GLU A 71 23.06 -5.36 1.58
C GLU A 71 22.49 -5.58 2.98
N GLU A 72 23.33 -5.52 4.02
CA GLU A 72 22.92 -5.65 5.42
C GLU A 72 21.80 -4.67 5.80
N MET A 73 21.89 -3.41 5.34
CA MET A 73 20.85 -2.41 5.60
C MET A 73 19.55 -2.73 4.85
N ARG A 74 19.63 -3.23 3.61
CA ARG A 74 18.41 -3.63 2.86
C ARG A 74 17.72 -4.81 3.53
N GLU A 75 18.47 -5.83 3.93
CA GLU A 75 17.94 -7.01 4.61
C GLU A 75 17.32 -6.65 5.95
N SER A 76 18.00 -5.83 6.75
CA SER A 76 17.49 -5.31 8.02
C SER A 76 16.19 -4.54 7.82
N GLN A 77 16.14 -3.59 6.88
CA GLN A 77 14.91 -2.83 6.60
C GLN A 77 13.77 -3.72 6.10
N TYR A 78 14.06 -4.72 5.26
CA TYR A 78 13.06 -5.65 4.77
C TYR A 78 12.45 -6.47 5.91
N LYS A 79 13.30 -6.96 6.82
CA LYS A 79 12.87 -7.67 8.02
C LYS A 79 12.06 -6.78 8.96
N GLU A 80 12.52 -5.55 9.22
CA GLU A 80 11.81 -4.61 10.09
C GLU A 80 10.42 -4.26 9.54
N PHE A 81 10.31 -4.11 8.22
CA PHE A 81 9.05 -3.84 7.54
C PHE A 81 8.08 -5.02 7.64
N HIS A 82 8.58 -6.24 7.50
CA HIS A 82 7.81 -7.46 7.72
C HIS A 82 7.31 -7.59 9.16
N ASP A 83 8.23 -7.47 10.12
CA ASP A 83 7.91 -7.54 11.55
C ASP A 83 6.91 -6.43 11.96
N PHE A 84 6.99 -5.26 11.33
CA PHE A 84 6.04 -4.17 11.55
C PHE A 84 4.60 -4.58 11.23
N TYR A 85 4.35 -5.22 10.09
CA TYR A 85 3.01 -5.65 9.71
C TYR A 85 2.45 -6.72 10.66
N ILE A 86 3.30 -7.65 11.12
CA ILE A 86 2.90 -8.66 12.11
C ILE A 86 2.45 -7.95 13.40
N ARG A 87 3.30 -7.08 13.96
CA ARG A 87 2.99 -6.33 15.19
C ARG A 87 1.75 -5.46 15.03
N MET A 88 1.57 -4.82 13.87
CA MET A 88 0.42 -3.98 13.58
C MET A 88 -0.90 -4.77 13.70
N ILE A 89 -0.97 -5.96 13.11
CA ILE A 89 -2.15 -6.84 13.19
C ILE A 89 -2.41 -7.25 14.64
N GLU A 90 -1.38 -7.73 15.34
CA GLU A 90 -1.49 -8.17 16.74
C GLU A 90 -2.00 -7.05 17.66
N LYS A 91 -1.45 -5.84 17.52
CA LYS A 91 -1.86 -4.69 18.34
C LYS A 91 -3.30 -4.27 18.03
N ARG A 92 -3.71 -4.27 16.76
CA ARG A 92 -5.11 -3.96 16.38
C ARG A 92 -6.09 -4.99 16.93
N ARG A 93 -5.75 -6.28 16.91
CA ARG A 93 -6.56 -7.34 17.55
C ARG A 93 -6.67 -7.15 19.06
N ALA A 94 -5.53 -6.91 19.72
CA ALA A 94 -5.50 -6.70 21.17
C ALA A 94 -6.29 -5.46 21.60
N TYR A 95 -6.31 -4.40 20.77
CA TYR A 95 -7.15 -3.23 20.99
C TYR A 95 -8.64 -3.55 20.79
N GLY A 96 -8.99 -4.25 19.71
CA GLY A 96 -10.37 -4.67 19.43
C GLY A 96 -10.97 -5.56 20.52
N ALA A 97 -10.18 -6.43 21.13
CA ALA A 97 -10.63 -7.31 22.22
C ALA A 97 -10.84 -6.60 23.58
N LYS A 98 -10.32 -5.36 23.72
CA LYS A 98 -10.50 -4.54 24.93
C LYS A 98 -11.71 -3.62 24.87
N LYS A 99 -12.36 -3.54 23.70
CA LYS A 99 -13.54 -2.72 23.46
C LYS A 99 -14.79 -3.58 23.63
#